data_AF-A0AA46X351-F1
#
_entry.id   AF-A0AA46X351-F1
#
_cell.length_a   1.000
_cell.length_b   1.000
_cell.length_c   1.000
_cell.angle_alpha   90.00
_cell.angle_beta   90.00
_cell.angle_gamma   90.00
#
_symmetry.space_group_name_H-M   'P 1'
#
loop_
_entity.id
_entity.type
_entity.pdbx_description
1 polymer ?
#
loop_
_entity_poly.entity_id
_entity_poly.type
_entity_poly.pdbx_seq_one_letter_code
_entity_poly.pdbx_strand_id
1 'polypeptide(L)' 'MSKKGKCYDNSVMETFFGRLKTEIYYGFEKEYASFNAFAVAIEEYINYYNNRRIQKKTKWMPL' A
#
# COMPACT_ATOMS: atom_id res chain seq x y z
N MET A 1 -15.50 -16.72 2.52
CA MET A 1 -16.59 -15.79 2.15
C MET A 1 -16.70 -14.71 3.22
N SER A 2 -16.48 -13.44 2.85
CA SER A 2 -16.52 -12.28 3.75
C SER A 2 -17.94 -12.04 4.27
N LYS A 3 -18.11 -11.81 5.59
CA LYS A 3 -19.43 -11.58 6.20
C LYS A 3 -20.01 -10.26 5.72
N LYS A 4 -21.19 -10.32 5.11
CA LYS A 4 -22.01 -9.19 4.64
C LYS A 4 -22.22 -8.20 5.79
N GLY A 5 -21.59 -7.02 5.73
CA GLY A 5 -21.80 -5.94 6.72
C GLY A 5 -20.58 -5.14 7.16
N LYS A 6 -19.33 -5.61 6.94
CA LYS A 6 -18.12 -4.81 7.20
C LYS A 6 -17.48 -4.31 5.89
N CYS A 7 -18.21 -3.47 5.15
CA CYS A 7 -17.68 -2.87 3.92
C CYS A 7 -16.51 -1.90 4.17
N TYR A 8 -16.37 -1.36 5.38
CA TYR A 8 -15.31 -0.40 5.71
C TYR A 8 -13.91 -1.03 5.72
N ASP A 9 -13.77 -2.22 6.33
CA ASP A 9 -12.51 -2.97 6.36
C ASP A 9 -12.11 -3.40 4.94
N ASN A 10 -13.08 -3.92 4.18
CA ASN A 10 -12.84 -4.41 2.82
C ASN A 10 -12.49 -3.25 1.87
N SER A 11 -13.20 -2.12 1.95
CA SER A 11 -13.00 -0.97 1.05
C SER A 11 -11.63 -0.31 1.23
N VAL A 12 -11.13 -0.22 2.47
CA VAL A 12 -9.78 0.33 2.73
C VAL A 12 -8.71 -0.59 2.14
N MET A 13 -8.83 -1.90 2.35
CA MET A 13 -7.89 -2.88 1.80
C MET A 13 -7.97 -2.96 0.28
N GLU A 14 -9.16 -2.92 -0.31
CA GLU A 14 -9.35 -2.87 -1.77
C GLU A 14 -8.69 -1.63 -2.37
N THR A 15 -8.85 -0.47 -1.73
CA THR A 15 -8.21 0.78 -2.17
C THR A 15 -6.69 0.70 -2.02
N PHE A 16 -6.18 0.09 -0.95
CA PHE A 16 -4.75 -0.10 -0.72
C PHE A 16 -4.13 -1.00 -1.80
N PHE A 17 -4.70 -2.18 -2.04
CA PHE A 17 -4.19 -3.11 -3.05
C PHE A 17 -4.34 -2.59 -4.48
N GLY A 18 -5.40 -1.82 -4.76
CA GLY A 18 -5.55 -1.13 -6.04
C GLY A 18 -4.38 -0.17 -6.29
N ARG A 19 -4.06 0.66 -5.30
CA ARG A 19 -2.93 1.60 -5.37
C ARG A 19 -1.58 0.93 -5.41
N LEU A 20 -1.35 -0.06 -4.55
CA LEU A 20 -0.10 -0.83 -4.55
C LEU A 20 0.15 -1.41 -5.95
N LYS A 21 -0.86 -1.99 -6.59
CA LYS A 21 -0.69 -2.51 -7.95
C LYS A 21 -0.39 -1.40 -8.96
N THR A 22 -1.06 -0.25 -8.91
CA THR A 22 -0.79 0.86 -9.84
C THR A 22 0.55 1.56 -9.62
N GLU A 23 0.95 1.77 -8.37
CA GLU A 23 2.12 2.57 -8.01
C GLU A 23 3.41 1.75 -7.96
N ILE A 24 3.32 0.44 -7.66
CA ILE A 24 4.49 -0.45 -7.49
C ILE A 24 4.56 -1.53 -8.56
N TYR A 25 3.44 -2.07 -9.07
CA TYR A 25 3.48 -3.22 -9.97
C TYR A 25 3.36 -2.83 -11.46
N TYR A 26 2.28 -2.15 -11.84
CA TYR A 26 2.00 -1.79 -13.23
C TYR A 26 3.04 -0.79 -13.77
N GLY A 27 3.76 -1.19 -14.82
CA GLY A 27 4.83 -0.38 -15.44
C GLY A 27 6.25 -0.70 -14.92
N PHE A 28 6.36 -1.32 -13.75
CA PHE A 28 7.64 -1.71 -13.12
C PHE A 28 7.89 -3.22 -13.14
N GLU A 29 7.03 -4.00 -13.82
CA GLU A 29 7.08 -5.47 -13.87
C GLU A 29 8.46 -6.00 -14.32
N LYS A 30 9.18 -5.25 -15.16
CA LYS A 30 10.52 -5.61 -15.66
C LYS A 30 11.67 -5.13 -14.77
N GLU A 31 11.42 -4.22 -13.83
CA GLU A 31 12.43 -3.69 -12.90
C GLU A 31 12.68 -4.63 -11.72
N TYR A 32 11.72 -5.49 -11.39
CA TYR A 32 11.89 -6.49 -10.33
C TYR A 32 12.60 -7.73 -10.86
N ALA A 33 13.93 -7.69 -10.82
CA ALA A 33 14.80 -8.81 -11.26
C ALA A 33 14.60 -10.11 -10.46
N SER A 34 13.94 -10.06 -9.30
CA SER A 34 13.66 -11.23 -8.46
C SER A 34 12.50 -10.96 -7.49
N PHE A 35 11.86 -12.03 -7.03
CA PHE A 35 10.81 -11.95 -6.01
C PHE A 35 11.30 -11.26 -4.73
N ASN A 36 12.56 -11.46 -4.34
CA ASN A 36 13.14 -10.78 -3.18
C ASN A 36 13.20 -9.26 -3.36
N ALA A 37 13.57 -8.77 -4.55
CA ALA A 37 13.58 -7.33 -4.85
C ALA A 37 12.17 -6.75 -4.82
N PHE A 38 11.18 -7.51 -5.30
CA PHE A 38 9.77 -7.14 -5.20
C PHE A 38 9.28 -7.09 -3.74
N ALA A 39 9.64 -8.07 -2.92
CA ALA A 39 9.28 -8.10 -1.50
C ALA A 39 9.83 -6.89 -0.73
N VAL A 40 11.09 -6.51 -0.98
CA VAL A 40 11.70 -5.29 -0.40
C VAL A 40 10.95 -4.04 -0.84
N ALA A 41 10.59 -3.91 -2.12
CA ALA A 41 9.83 -2.76 -2.61
C ALA A 41 8.43 -2.67 -1.97
N ILE A 42 7.77 -3.81 -1.74
CA ILE A 42 6.49 -3.88 -1.04
C ILE A 42 6.63 -3.43 0.42
N GLU A 43 7.66 -3.90 1.12
CA GLU A 43 7.93 -3.52 2.52
C GLU A 43 8.17 -2.01 2.66
N GLU A 44 9.00 -1.45 1.78
CA GLU A 44 9.27 0.00 1.73
C GLU A 44 8.01 0.80 1.42
N TYR A 45 7.16 0.33 0.49
CA TYR A 45 5.89 0.97 0.18
C TYR A 45 4.91 0.94 1.35
N ILE A 46 4.82 -0.18 2.08
CA ILE A 46 4.00 -0.30 3.30
C ILE A 46 4.51 0.68 4.37
N ASN A 47 5.83 0.76 4.57
CA ASN A 47 6.44 1.70 5.49
C ASN A 47 6.12 3.16 5.13
N TYR A 48 6.27 3.53 3.85
CA TYR A 48 5.88 4.85 3.34
C TYR A 48 4.39 5.15 3.55
N TYR A 49 3.52 4.19 3.24
CA TYR A 49 2.07 4.34 3.36
C TYR A 49 1.64 4.57 4.81
N ASN A 50 2.19 3.81 5.76
CA ASN A 50 1.84 3.91 7.17
C ASN A 50 2.48 5.12 7.85
N ASN A 51 3.76 5.39 7.59
CA ASN A 51 4.49 6.41 8.34
C ASN A 51 4.48 7.79 7.67
N ARG A 52 4.58 7.86 6.34
CA ARG A 52 4.69 9.16 5.64
C ARG A 52 3.38 9.65 5.05
N ARG A 53 2.54 8.75 4.54
CA ARG A 53 1.28 9.14 3.88
C ARG A 53 0.20 9.52 4.88
N ILE A 54 0.06 8.79 5.99
CA ILE A 54 -0.87 9.13 7.08
C ILE A 54 -0.55 10.52 7.62
N GLN A 55 0.74 10.80 7.90
CA GLN A 55 1.22 12.12 8.33
C GLN A 55 1.01 13.25 7.31
N LYS A 56 0.81 12.95 6.02
CA LYS A 56 0.50 13.98 5.01
C LYS A 56 -0.99 14.33 4.98
N LYS A 57 -1.86 13.41 5.40
CA LYS A 57 -3.33 13.59 5.41
C LYS A 57 -3.84 14.20 6.72
N THR A 58 -3.11 13.99 7.81
CA THR A 58 -3.32 14.67 9.08
C THR A 58 -2.25 15.74 9.26
N LYS A 59 -2.61 17.02 9.47
CA LYS A 59 -1.68 18.11 9.85
C LYS A 59 -1.04 17.89 11.25
N TRP A 60 -0.84 16.65 11.67
CA TRP A 60 -0.29 16.34 12.98
C TRP A 60 1.22 16.16 12.84
N MET A 61 1.92 17.25 13.15
CA MET A 61 3.34 17.28 13.42
C MET A 61 3.55 16.56 14.76
N PRO A 62 4.36 15.50 14.86
CA PRO A 62 4.86 15.09 16.17
C PRO A 62 5.77 16.21 16.68
N LEU A 63 5.41 16.75 17.85
CA LEU A 63 6.26 17.63 18.66
C LEU A 63 7.57 16.92 19.02
#